data_AF-A0A0D3A037-F1
#
_entry.id   AF-A0A0D3A037-F1
#
_cell.length_a   1.000
_cell.length_b   1.000
_cell.length_c   1.000
_cell.angle_alpha   90.00
_cell.angle_beta   90.00
_cell.angle_gamma   90.00
#
_symmetry.space_group_name_H-M   'P 1'
#
loop_
_entity.id
_entity.type
_entity.pdbx_description
1 polymer ?
#
loop_
_entity_poly.entity_id
_entity_poly.type
_entity_poly.pdbx_seq_one_letter_code
_entity_poly.pdbx_strand_id
1 'polypeptide(L)'
;MYYMSISPYISANSLAPVPPGHDIRSLIVYEGAKSTASPSMSLLPSGTNAIPTAHRFSSNITSLVGGPYWTPVPEHVDEKMFVTMGLGLDPCPPETTCNGPLGQHIAGSFNNRTFVMPETISLQEAYFYNISGV
;
A
#
# COMPACT_ATOMS: atom_id res chain seq x y z
N MET A 1 -31.64 5.04 -3.75
CA MET A 1 -30.30 5.09 -4.36
C MET A 1 -29.30 5.49 -3.28
N TYR A 2 -28.09 4.94 -3.29
CA TYR A 2 -27.08 5.22 -2.27
C TYR A 2 -25.72 5.47 -2.90
N TYR A 3 -24.98 6.46 -2.41
CA TYR A 3 -23.57 6.58 -2.76
C TYR A 3 -22.74 5.58 -1.97
N MET A 4 -21.84 4.89 -2.66
CA MET A 4 -20.71 4.18 -2.08
C MET A 4 -19.47 5.01 -2.35
N SER A 5 -18.77 5.45 -1.30
CA SER A 5 -17.60 6.30 -1.45
C SER A 5 -16.36 5.66 -0.86
N ILE A 6 -15.21 5.94 -1.45
CA ILE A 6 -13.89 5.52 -0.99
C ILE A 6 -13.00 6.76 -0.89
N SER A 7 -12.31 6.91 0.23
CA SER A 7 -11.37 8.00 0.50
C SER A 7 -10.00 7.42 0.86
N PRO A 8 -8.88 8.02 0.41
CA PRO A 8 -7.56 7.55 0.80
C PRO A 8 -7.30 7.78 2.29
N TYR A 9 -6.83 6.74 2.98
CA TYR A 9 -6.27 6.85 4.33
C TYR A 9 -4.80 7.22 4.25
N ILE A 10 -4.41 8.30 4.94
CA ILE A 10 -3.05 8.84 4.96
C ILE A 10 -2.71 9.26 6.39
N SER A 11 -1.71 8.60 6.99
CA SER A 11 -1.17 8.97 8.32
C SER A 11 0.16 9.70 8.25
N ALA A 12 0.85 9.66 7.10
CA ALA A 12 2.13 10.33 6.89
C ALA A 12 1.91 11.76 6.36
N ASN A 13 2.27 12.77 7.16
CA ASN A 13 2.26 14.16 6.71
C ASN A 13 3.58 14.53 6.03
N SER A 14 3.49 15.18 4.87
CA SER A 14 4.52 16.03 4.24
C SER A 14 5.83 15.43 3.69
N LEU A 15 6.11 14.13 3.85
CA LEU A 15 7.39 13.52 3.40
C LEU A 15 7.34 12.80 2.05
N ALA A 16 6.15 12.46 1.55
CA ALA A 16 5.97 11.75 0.29
C ALA A 16 4.86 12.42 -0.55
N PRO A 17 4.90 12.30 -1.89
CA PRO A 17 3.79 12.73 -2.73
C PRO A 17 2.55 11.95 -2.33
N VAL A 18 1.61 12.63 -1.68
CA VAL A 18 0.32 12.05 -1.32
C VAL A 18 -0.60 12.20 -2.53
N PRO A 19 -1.29 11.15 -3.00
CA PRO A 19 -2.31 11.28 -4.02
C PRO A 19 -3.33 12.34 -3.60
N PRO A 20 -3.85 13.16 -4.52
CA PRO A 20 -4.84 14.18 -4.17
C PRO A 20 -6.02 13.52 -3.44
N GLY A 21 -6.40 14.10 -2.30
CA GLY A 21 -7.37 13.54 -1.34
C GLY A 21 -8.82 13.60 -1.82
N HIS A 22 -9.07 13.28 -3.09
CA HIS A 22 -10.41 13.25 -3.65
C HIS A 22 -11.07 11.91 -3.38
N ASP A 23 -12.30 11.97 -2.87
CA ASP A 23 -13.13 10.79 -2.71
C ASP A 23 -13.60 10.28 -4.06
N ILE A 24 -13.53 8.96 -4.27
CA ILE A 24 -14.15 8.28 -5.39
C ILE A 24 -15.57 7.88 -4.96
N ARG A 25 -16.58 8.16 -5.80
CA ARG A 25 -17.98 7.82 -5.51
C ARG A 25 -18.55 6.91 -6.60
N SER A 26 -19.32 5.92 -6.17
CA SER A 26 -20.12 5.03 -7.00
C SER A 26 -21.58 5.06 -6.55
N LEU A 27 -22.51 4.68 -7.42
CA LEU A 27 -23.95 4.71 -7.16
C LEU A 27 -24.51 3.29 -7.11
N ILE A 28 -25.14 2.95 -6.00
CA ILE A 28 -25.93 1.73 -5.83
C ILE A 28 -27.40 2.06 -6.11
N VAL A 29 -27.96 1.40 -7.13
CA VAL A 29 -29.37 1.52 -7.54
C VAL A 29 -30.02 0.16 -7.37
N TYR A 30 -31.13 0.11 -6.63
CA TYR A 30 -31.92 -1.10 -6.47
C TYR A 30 -32.86 -1.25 -7.66
N GLU A 31 -32.86 -2.42 -8.27
CA GLU A 31 -33.75 -2.73 -9.38
C GLU A 31 -35.23 -2.65 -8.94
N GLY A 32 -36.09 -2.06 -9.77
CA GLY A 32 -37.52 -1.86 -9.47
C GLY A 32 -37.81 -0.73 -8.47
N ALA A 33 -36.79 -0.06 -7.91
CA ALA A 33 -37.01 1.06 -7.00
C ALA A 33 -37.47 2.32 -7.75
N LYS A 34 -38.68 2.80 -7.44
CA LYS A 34 -39.26 4.05 -7.97
C LYS A 34 -38.77 5.27 -7.18
N SER A 35 -37.46 5.43 -7.05
CA SER A 35 -36.88 6.48 -6.21
C SER A 35 -36.79 7.81 -6.97
N THR A 36 -37.57 8.81 -6.54
CA THR A 36 -37.48 10.22 -7.00
C THR A 36 -36.56 11.08 -6.13
N ALA A 37 -36.09 10.54 -5.00
CA ALA A 37 -35.23 11.25 -4.05
C ALA A 37 -33.75 11.18 -4.43
N SER A 38 -33.00 12.22 -4.05
CA SER A 38 -31.54 12.26 -4.18
C SER A 38 -30.87 11.11 -3.43
N PRO A 39 -29.77 10.54 -3.94
CA PRO A 39 -29.08 9.44 -3.27
C PRO A 39 -28.55 9.87 -1.89
N SER A 40 -28.64 8.95 -0.92
CA SER A 40 -28.08 9.19 0.42
C SER A 40 -26.55 9.21 0.37
N MET A 41 -25.94 10.12 1.11
CA MET A 41 -24.48 10.26 1.20
C MET A 41 -23.90 9.19 2.13
N SER A 42 -22.73 8.66 1.75
CA SER A 42 -22.00 7.69 2.57
C SER A 42 -21.37 8.36 3.80
N LEU A 43 -21.40 7.66 4.94
CA LEU A 43 -20.63 8.05 6.13
C LEU A 43 -19.16 7.64 5.92
N LEU A 44 -18.27 8.63 5.82
CA LEU A 44 -16.83 8.42 5.77
C LEU A 44 -16.18 8.82 7.11
N PRO A 45 -15.05 8.20 7.49
CA PRO A 45 -14.23 8.70 8.59
C PRO A 45 -13.86 10.17 8.36
N SER A 46 -13.81 10.97 9.43
CA SER A 46 -13.47 12.39 9.31
C SER A 46 -12.00 12.60 8.96
N GLY A 47 -11.75 13.11 7.76
CA GLY A 47 -10.40 13.39 7.25
C GLY A 47 -9.61 12.14 6.84
N THR A 48 -8.42 12.36 6.30
CA THR A 48 -7.56 11.29 5.76
C THR A 48 -6.74 10.58 6.85
N ASN A 49 -6.53 11.23 8.01
CA ASN A 49 -5.73 10.71 9.12
C ASN A 49 -6.57 9.98 10.19
N ALA A 50 -7.44 9.07 9.76
CA ALA A 50 -8.36 8.34 10.64
C ALA A 50 -7.71 7.09 11.29
N ILE A 51 -6.59 7.28 12.01
CA ILE A 51 -5.78 6.18 12.60
C ILE A 51 -6.62 5.20 13.45
N PRO A 52 -7.49 5.66 14.37
CA PRO A 52 -8.26 4.73 15.22
C PRO A 52 -9.19 3.83 14.40
N THR A 53 -9.81 4.39 13.35
CA THR A 53 -10.69 3.64 12.45
C THR A 53 -9.92 2.62 11.64
N ALA A 54 -8.79 3.02 11.05
CA ALA A 54 -7.92 2.13 10.28
C ALA A 54 -7.40 0.98 11.15
N HIS A 55 -6.92 1.28 12.37
CA HIS A 55 -6.47 0.27 13.32
C HIS A 55 -7.58 -0.71 13.70
N ARG A 56 -8.78 -0.20 14.02
CA ARG A 56 -9.93 -1.05 14.36
C ARG A 56 -10.35 -1.95 13.21
N PHE A 57 -10.30 -1.48 11.96
CA PHE A 57 -10.60 -2.31 10.81
C PHE A 57 -9.55 -3.41 10.63
N SER A 58 -8.27 -3.05 10.55
CA SER A 58 -7.18 -3.99 10.24
C SER A 58 -6.96 -5.04 11.33
N SER A 59 -7.13 -4.69 12.61
CA SER A 59 -6.98 -5.63 13.74
C SER A 59 -8.08 -6.69 13.84
N ASN A 60 -9.21 -6.51 13.13
CA ASN A 60 -10.32 -7.46 13.11
C ASN A 60 -10.25 -8.47 11.94
N ILE A 61 -9.23 -8.36 11.07
CA ILE A 61 -9.08 -9.29 9.95
C ILE A 61 -8.65 -10.66 10.50
N THR A 62 -9.48 -11.68 10.29
CA THR A 62 -9.23 -13.06 10.73
C THR A 62 -9.57 -14.04 9.61
N SER A 63 -8.86 -15.17 9.55
CA SER A 63 -9.15 -16.24 8.58
C SER A 63 -10.40 -17.02 8.99
N LEU A 64 -11.22 -17.41 8.01
CA LEU A 64 -12.33 -18.34 8.25
C LEU A 64 -11.79 -19.76 8.46
N VAL A 65 -11.75 -20.21 9.72
CA VAL A 65 -11.30 -21.56 10.08
C VAL A 65 -12.25 -22.60 9.50
N GLY A 66 -11.70 -23.60 8.79
CA GLY A 66 -12.49 -24.67 8.16
C GLY A 66 -13.21 -24.25 6.86
N GLY A 67 -12.97 -23.03 6.36
CA GLY A 67 -13.49 -22.60 5.07
C GLY A 67 -12.76 -23.27 3.88
N PRO A 68 -13.29 -23.14 2.65
CA PRO A 68 -12.57 -23.54 1.44
C PRO A 68 -11.20 -22.84 1.38
N TYR A 69 -10.15 -23.61 1.10
CA TYR A 69 -8.74 -23.15 1.05
C TYR A 69 -8.13 -22.71 2.39
N TRP A 70 -8.73 -23.09 3.52
CA TRP A 70 -8.08 -22.87 4.82
C TRP A 70 -6.88 -23.81 5.00
N THR A 71 -5.76 -23.23 5.42
CA THR A 71 -4.54 -23.97 5.81
C THR A 71 -4.21 -23.63 7.27
N PRO A 72 -3.85 -24.62 8.10
CA PRO A 72 -3.37 -24.38 9.46
C PRO A 72 -2.16 -23.43 9.49
N VAL A 73 -2.04 -22.67 10.58
CA VAL A 73 -0.87 -21.81 10.81
C VAL A 73 0.38 -22.65 11.09
N PRO A 74 1.58 -22.28 10.59
CA PRO A 74 2.82 -22.96 10.95
C PRO A 74 3.09 -22.88 12.46
N GLU A 75 3.30 -24.03 13.11
CA GLU A 75 3.58 -24.11 14.56
C GLU A 75 5.08 -24.10 14.89
N HIS A 76 5.92 -24.45 13.92
CA HIS A 76 7.37 -24.42 14.06
C HIS A 76 7.97 -23.27 13.25
N VAL A 77 8.88 -22.52 13.86
CA VAL A 77 9.58 -21.40 13.22
C VAL A 77 11.04 -21.79 13.04
N ASP A 78 11.45 -22.04 11.79
CA ASP A 78 12.83 -22.39 11.45
C ASP A 78 13.75 -21.15 11.50
N GLU A 79 13.28 -20.02 10.97
CA GLU A 79 14.08 -18.81 10.78
C GLU A 79 13.35 -17.56 11.28
N LYS A 80 14.09 -16.67 11.94
CA LYS A 80 13.55 -15.40 12.47
C LYS A 80 14.22 -14.22 11.78
N MET A 81 13.44 -13.47 11.02
CA MET A 81 13.89 -12.25 10.37
C MET A 81 13.37 -11.02 11.12
N PHE A 82 14.26 -10.09 11.45
CA PHE A 82 13.88 -8.74 11.86
C PHE A 82 14.10 -7.80 10.67
N VAL A 83 13.02 -7.19 10.19
CA VAL A 83 13.03 -6.35 8.99
C VAL A 83 12.55 -4.95 9.35
N THR A 84 13.45 -3.97 9.24
CA THR A 84 13.09 -2.55 9.36
C THR A 84 12.72 -2.01 7.99
N MET A 85 11.56 -1.34 7.90
CA MET A 85 11.12 -0.65 6.70
C MET A 85 11.43 0.84 6.86
N GLY A 86 12.17 1.42 5.92
CA GLY A 86 12.62 2.80 5.98
C GLY A 86 12.21 3.61 4.75
N LEU A 87 11.95 4.89 4.96
CA LEU A 87 11.92 5.91 3.92
C LEU A 87 13.16 6.80 4.12
N GLY A 88 13.92 7.01 3.05
CA GLY A 88 15.18 7.76 3.09
C GLY A 88 15.41 8.57 1.82
N LEU A 89 16.60 9.13 1.72
CA LEU A 89 17.06 9.90 0.57
C LEU A 89 18.31 9.25 -0.02
N ASP A 90 18.38 9.18 -1.35
CA ASP A 90 19.51 8.66 -2.11
C ASP A 90 20.09 9.79 -2.98
N PRO A 91 21.43 9.89 -3.15
CA PRO A 91 22.03 10.93 -3.97
C PRO A 91 21.45 10.97 -5.38
N CYS A 92 21.17 12.17 -5.87
CA CYS A 92 20.79 12.35 -7.27
C CYS A 92 21.98 11.95 -8.17
N PRO A 93 21.76 11.24 -9.29
CA PRO A 93 22.83 10.95 -10.23
C PRO A 93 23.49 12.24 -10.73
N PRO A 94 24.79 12.19 -11.09
CA PRO A 94 25.50 13.34 -11.62
C PRO A 94 24.72 13.96 -12.80
N GLU A 95 24.77 15.29 -12.90
CA GLU A 95 24.14 16.05 -14.01
C GLU A 95 22.62 15.88 -14.12
N THR A 96 21.97 15.35 -13.09
CA THR A 96 20.52 15.15 -13.05
C THR A 96 19.89 16.01 -11.96
N THR A 97 18.67 16.52 -12.19
CA THR A 97 17.91 17.27 -11.19
C THR A 97 16.83 16.40 -10.58
N CYS A 98 16.85 16.25 -9.26
CA CYS A 98 15.86 15.49 -8.52
C CYS A 98 14.83 16.40 -7.84
N ASN A 99 13.56 15.98 -7.87
CA ASN A 99 12.45 16.73 -7.27
C ASN A 99 12.19 16.36 -5.80
N GLY A 100 13.03 15.52 -5.18
CA GLY A 100 12.87 15.14 -3.79
C GLY A 100 13.48 16.14 -2.82
N PRO A 101 13.28 15.94 -1.51
CA PRO A 101 13.86 16.77 -0.46
C PRO A 101 15.38 16.91 -0.64
N LEU A 102 15.92 18.10 -0.38
CA LEU A 102 17.35 18.41 -0.50
C LEU A 102 17.95 18.16 -1.91
N GLY A 103 17.11 18.07 -2.95
CA GLY A 103 17.57 17.77 -4.31
C GLY A 103 18.02 16.31 -4.48
N GLN A 104 17.52 15.39 -3.64
CA GLN A 104 17.83 13.96 -3.65
C GLN A 104 16.65 13.13 -4.14
N HIS A 105 16.88 11.84 -4.44
CA HIS A 105 15.79 10.89 -4.71
C HIS A 105 15.19 10.38 -3.40
N ILE A 106 13.87 10.21 -3.36
CA ILE A 106 13.23 9.46 -2.27
C ILE A 106 13.47 7.97 -2.51
N ALA A 107 13.96 7.26 -1.51
CA ALA A 107 14.23 5.83 -1.57
C ALA A 107 13.54 5.07 -0.43
N GLY A 108 13.10 3.84 -0.71
CA GLY A 108 12.62 2.90 0.29
C GLY A 108 13.70 1.88 0.61
N SER A 109 13.83 1.49 1.88
CA SER A 109 14.81 0.48 2.30
C SER A 109 14.20 -0.60 3.19
N PHE A 110 14.80 -1.78 3.11
CA PHE A 110 14.64 -2.85 4.08
C PHE A 110 15.98 -3.09 4.76
N ASN A 111 16.05 -3.02 6.09
CA ASN A 111 17.31 -3.19 6.84
C ASN A 111 18.44 -2.26 6.37
N ASN A 112 18.10 -1.00 6.05
CA ASN A 112 19.02 0.00 5.50
C ASN A 112 19.69 -0.42 4.17
N ARG A 113 19.01 -1.26 3.39
CA ARG A 113 19.38 -1.63 2.02
C ARG A 113 18.25 -1.26 1.06
N THR A 114 18.59 -0.46 0.05
CA THR A 114 17.69 -0.12 -1.06
C THR A 114 17.86 -1.17 -2.15
N PHE A 115 16.76 -1.67 -2.70
CA PHE A 115 16.80 -2.60 -3.82
C PHE A 115 17.02 -1.83 -5.12
N VAL A 116 18.08 -2.16 -5.85
CA VAL A 116 18.36 -1.64 -7.19
C VAL A 116 17.97 -2.72 -8.19
N MET A 117 17.12 -2.37 -9.17
CA MET A 117 16.75 -3.32 -10.22
C MET A 117 17.96 -3.62 -11.09
N PRO A 118 18.25 -4.91 -11.39
CA PRO A 118 19.27 -5.26 -12.38
C PRO A 118 18.97 -4.64 -13.74
N GLU A 119 20.00 -4.14 -14.43
CA GLU A 119 19.83 -3.43 -15.72
C GLU A 119 19.76 -4.37 -16.93
N THR A 120 20.34 -5.57 -16.82
CA THR A 120 20.60 -6.44 -17.98
C THR A 120 19.80 -7.74 -17.96
N ILE A 121 19.68 -8.39 -16.81
CA ILE A 121 19.10 -9.72 -16.66
C ILE A 121 18.24 -9.80 -15.40
N SER A 122 17.10 -10.49 -15.47
CA SER A 122 16.26 -10.68 -14.29
C SER A 122 16.92 -11.59 -13.27
N LEU A 123 16.65 -11.36 -11.97
CA LEU A 123 17.15 -12.25 -10.91
C LEU A 123 16.72 -13.71 -11.11
N GLN A 124 15.53 -13.93 -11.67
CA GLN A 124 15.02 -15.29 -11.93
C GLN A 124 15.82 -15.98 -13.06
N GLU A 125 16.12 -15.27 -14.13
CA GLU A 125 16.92 -15.80 -15.24
C GLU A 125 18.37 -16.05 -14.80
N ALA A 126 18.96 -15.12 -14.05
CA ALA A 126 20.29 -15.27 -13.46
C ALA A 126 20.37 -16.49 -12.56
N TYR A 127 19.36 -16.71 -11.70
CA TYR A 127 19.26 -17.90 -10.86
C TYR A 127 19.15 -19.18 -11.71
N PHE A 128 18.29 -19.19 -12.73
CA PHE A 128 18.06 -20.37 -13.57
C PHE A 128 19.31 -20.80 -14.35
N TYR A 129 20.06 -19.86 -14.91
CA TYR A 129 21.29 -20.12 -15.67
C TYR A 129 22.58 -20.07 -14.83
N ASN A 130 22.46 -19.93 -13.50
CA ASN A 130 23.58 -19.86 -12.56
C ASN A 130 24.60 -18.74 -12.92
N ILE A 131 24.08 -17.58 -13.30
CA ILE A 131 24.86 -16.37 -13.62
C ILE A 131 25.12 -15.61 -12.32
N SER A 132 26.38 -15.34 -12.01
CA SER A 132 26.81 -14.61 -10.80
C SER A 132 27.07 -13.12 -11.08
N GLY A 133 26.92 -12.28 -10.05
CA GLY A 133 27.28 -10.86 -10.12
C GLY A 133 26.20 -9.95 -10.73
N VAL A 134 24.94 -10.38 -10.62
CA VAL A 134 23.74 -9.64 -11.04
C VAL A 134 23.23 -8.75 -9.92
#